data_AF-A0A174NRS1-F1
#
_entry.id   AF-A0A174NRS1-F1
#
_cell.length_a   1.000
_cell.length_b   1.000
_cell.length_c   1.000
_cell.angle_alpha   90.00
_cell.angle_beta   90.00
_cell.angle_gamma   90.00
#
_symmetry.space_group_name_H-M   'P 1'
#
loop_
_entity.id
_entity.type
_entity.pdbx_description
1 polymer ?
#
loop_
_entity_poly.entity_id
_entity_poly.type
_entity_poly.pdbx_seq_one_letter_code
_entity_poly.pdbx_strand_id
1 'polypeptide(L)' 'MTLIGCPKLDEGDYSEKLTAILAQNDIRSVTVVRMAVPCCGGIQRAAERAVSASGKPLSLHTVIVGTDGTLLRQA' A
#
# COMPACT_ATOMS: atom_id res chain seq x y z
N MET A 1 -5.35 -10.43 -6.79
CA MET A 1 -3.88 -10.62 -6.76
C MET A 1 -3.35 -10.08 -5.44
N THR A 2 -2.38 -10.75 -4.82
CA THR A 2 -1.78 -10.33 -3.55
C THR A 2 -0.31 -10.02 -3.78
N LEU A 3 0.15 -8.88 -3.27
CA LEU A 3 1.55 -8.46 -3.32
C LEU A 3 2.06 -8.29 -1.89
N ILE A 4 3.32 -8.64 -1.65
CA ILE A 4 3.97 -8.55 -0.34
C ILE A 4 5.26 -7.76 -0.53
N GLY A 5 5.50 -6.78 0.33
CA GLY A 5 6.72 -5.98 0.35
C GLY A 5 7.08 -5.56 1.78
N CYS A 6 8.38 -5.53 2.08
CA CYS A 6 8.94 -5.09 3.35
C CYS A 6 9.79 -3.83 3.16
N PRO A 7 9.24 -2.61 3.37
CA PRO A 7 9.98 -1.36 3.17
C PRO A 7 11.16 -1.18 4.13
N LYS A 8 11.32 -2.08 5.11
CA LYS A 8 12.48 -2.10 6.03
C LYS A 8 13.65 -2.91 5.47
N LEU A 9 13.38 -3.96 4.69
CA LEU A 9 14.38 -4.94 4.26
C LEU A 9 14.68 -4.85 2.77
N ASP A 10 13.76 -4.31 1.98
CA ASP A 10 13.94 -4.15 0.55
C ASP A 10 14.61 -2.81 0.27
N GLU A 11 15.59 -2.82 -0.64
CA GLU A 11 16.18 -1.60 -1.18
C GLU A 11 15.22 -0.96 -2.20
N GLY A 12 14.75 0.25 -1.89
CA GLY A 12 14.04 1.11 -2.84
C GLY A 12 12.65 1.57 -2.38
N ASP A 13 12.12 2.56 -3.11
CA ASP A 13 10.74 3.03 -2.96
C ASP A 13 9.82 2.22 -3.88
N TYR A 14 8.85 1.49 -3.30
CA TYR A 14 7.88 0.73 -4.09
C TYR A 14 6.96 1.60 -4.93
N SER A 15 6.91 2.91 -4.71
CA SER A 15 6.01 3.84 -5.40
C SER A 15 6.07 3.68 -6.92
N GLU A 16 7.27 3.58 -7.51
CA GLU A 16 7.44 3.47 -8.96
C GLU A 16 6.88 2.16 -9.52
N LYS A 17 7.25 1.03 -8.90
CA LYS A 17 6.77 -0.30 -9.30
C LYS A 17 5.25 -0.41 -9.14
N LEU A 18 4.72 0.07 -8.02
CA LEU A 18 3.28 0.11 -7.78
C LEU A 18 2.58 1.02 -8.80
N THR A 19 3.13 2.19 -9.12
CA THR A 19 2.58 3.09 -10.14
C THR A 19 2.47 2.37 -11.48
N ALA A 20 3.54 1.70 -11.91
CA ALA A 20 3.56 0.93 -13.15
C ALA A 20 2.49 -0.17 -13.17
N ILE A 21 2.37 -0.94 -12.08
CA ILE A 21 1.34 -1.99 -11.94
C ILE A 21 -0.06 -1.39 -12.06
N LEU A 22 -0.35 -0.31 -11.34
CA LEU A 22 -1.67 0.33 -11.35
C LEU A 22 -1.98 0.95 -12.72
N ALA A 23 -1.02 1.62 -13.35
CA ALA A 23 -1.18 2.24 -14.66
C ALA A 23 -1.39 1.23 -15.79
N GLN A 24 -0.74 0.06 -15.73
CA GLN A 24 -0.81 -0.96 -16.79
C GLN A 24 -2.01 -1.91 -16.67
N ASN A 25 -2.72 -1.92 -15.53
CA ASN A 25 -3.80 -2.89 -15.26
C ASN A 25 -5.12 -2.20 -14.90
N ASP A 26 -6.25 -2.82 -15.26
CA ASP A 26 -7.58 -2.33 -14.88
C ASP A 26 -7.95 -2.77 -13.45
N ILE A 27 -7.29 -2.14 -12.47
CA ILE A 27 -7.51 -2.36 -11.04
C ILE A 27 -8.75 -1.56 -10.61
N ARG A 28 -9.64 -2.14 -9.82
CA ARG A 28 -10.83 -1.43 -9.30
C ARG A 28 -10.57 -0.71 -7.99
N SER A 29 -9.81 -1.33 -7.11
CA SER A 29 -9.45 -0.79 -5.80
C SER A 29 -8.16 -1.42 -5.28
N VAL A 30 -7.51 -0.72 -4.36
CA VAL A 30 -6.30 -1.16 -3.66
C VAL A 30 -6.60 -1.18 -2.17
N THR A 31 -6.23 -2.25 -1.48
CA THR A 31 -6.27 -2.32 -0.01
C THR A 31 -4.87 -2.58 0.51
N VAL A 32 -4.38 -1.70 1.38
CA VAL A 32 -3.09 -1.84 2.06
C VAL A 32 -3.33 -2.36 3.46
N VAL A 33 -2.72 -3.49 3.79
CA VAL A 33 -2.67 -3.99 5.16
C VAL A 33 -1.31 -3.65 5.75
N ARG A 34 -1.28 -3.01 6.92
CA ARG A 34 -0.03 -2.71 7.63
C ARG A 34 -0.15 -2.90 9.13
N MET A 35 0.97 -3.24 9.77
CA MET A 35 1.04 -3.26 11.22
C MET A 35 1.12 -1.83 11.81
N ALA A 36 0.63 -1.67 13.04
CA ALA A 36 0.66 -0.45 13.84
C ALA A 36 2.06 -0.14 14.41
N VAL A 37 3.10 -0.35 13.62
CA VAL A 37 4.50 -0.05 13.94
C VAL A 37 5.06 0.97 12.94
N PRO A 38 5.99 1.85 13.35
CA PRO A 38 6.44 2.96 12.51
C PRO A 38 7.09 2.51 11.20
N CYS A 39 7.80 1.38 11.19
CA CYS A 39 8.46 0.86 9.99
C CYS A 39 7.50 0.42 8.88
N CYS A 40 6.28 -0.02 9.21
CA CYS A 40 5.29 -0.43 8.20
C CYS A 40 4.54 0.75 7.58
N GLY A 41 4.84 2.01 7.95
CA GLY A 41 4.23 3.19 7.33
C GLY A 41 4.67 3.43 5.88
N GLY A 42 5.86 2.94 5.50
CA GLY A 42 6.42 3.14 4.17
C GLY A 42 5.54 2.59 3.04
N ILE A 43 4.94 1.41 3.23
CA ILE A 43 4.13 0.77 2.19
C ILE A 43 2.83 1.53 1.91
N GLN A 44 2.21 2.11 2.93
CA GLN A 44 1.01 2.95 2.77
C GLN A 44 1.34 4.19 1.95
N ARG A 45 2.42 4.90 2.29
CA ARG A 45 2.86 6.09 1.54
C ARG A 45 3.20 5.76 0.08
N ALA A 46 3.84 4.61 -0.14
CA ALA A 46 4.15 4.16 -1.49
C ALA A 46 2.88 3.87 -2.31
N ALA A 47 1.89 3.24 -1.71
CA ALA A 47 0.59 2.99 -2.35
C ALA A 47 -0.19 4.29 -2.62
N GLU A 48 -0.22 5.24 -1.67
CA GLU A 48 -0.86 6.56 -1.85
C GLU A 48 -0.24 7.32 -3.03
N ARG A 49 1.09 7.37 -3.09
CA ARG A 49 1.83 7.97 -4.22
C ARG A 49 1.53 7.26 -5.53
N ALA A 50 1.53 5.93 -5.52
CA ALA A 50 1.28 5.14 -6.71
C ALA A 50 -0.13 5.33 -7.26
N VAL A 51 -1.14 5.37 -6.39
CA VAL A 51 -2.53 5.66 -6.79
C VAL A 51 -2.62 7.05 -7.40
N SER A 52 -2.05 8.07 -6.76
CA SER A 52 -2.02 9.44 -7.27
C SER A 52 -1.32 9.55 -8.62
N ALA A 53 -0.17 8.87 -8.78
CA ALA A 53 0.62 8.90 -10.01
C ALA A 53 0.09 7.98 -11.12
N SER A 54 -0.78 7.01 -10.81
CA SER A 54 -1.31 6.06 -11.79
C SER A 54 -2.23 6.68 -12.84
N GLY A 55 -2.75 7.90 -12.58
CA GLY A 55 -3.70 8.58 -13.45
C GLY A 55 -5.08 7.92 -13.52
N LYS A 56 -5.37 6.96 -12.64
CA LYS A 56 -6.63 6.21 -12.63
C LYS A 56 -7.50 6.54 -11.41
N PRO A 57 -8.83 6.53 -11.55
CA PRO A 57 -9.75 6.74 -10.44
C PRO A 57 -9.83 5.48 -9.57
N LEU A 58 -8.82 5.26 -8.73
CA LEU A 58 -8.72 4.09 -7.85
C LEU A 58 -9.12 4.44 -6.42
N SER A 59 -9.94 3.60 -5.80
CA SER A 59 -10.16 3.65 -4.35
C SER A 59 -8.99 2.99 -3.62
N LEU A 60 -8.41 3.68 -2.63
CA LEU A 60 -7.37 3.16 -1.76
C LEU A 60 -7.93 3.03 -0.34
N HIS A 61 -7.82 1.83 0.22
CA HIS A 61 -8.20 1.53 1.60
C HIS A 61 -6.98 1.13 2.41
N THR A 62 -6.97 1.48 3.69
CA THR A 62 -5.91 1.05 4.62
C THR A 62 -6.51 0.32 5.81
N VAL A 63 -6.00 -0.89 6.06
CA VAL A 63 -6.30 -1.70 7.25
C VAL A 63 -5.07 -1.71 8.16
N ILE A 64 -5.25 -1.26 9.39
CA ILE A 64 -4.18 -1.23 10.40
C ILE A 64 -4.38 -2.36 11.41
N VAL A 65 -3.37 -3.22 11.53
CA VAL A 65 -3.32 -4.35 12.49
C VAL A 65 -2.43 -3.99 13.67
N GLY A 66 -2.95 -4.06 14.89
CA GLY A 66 -2.21 -3.89 16.14
C GLY A 66 -1.13 -4.96 16.31
N THR A 67 -0.15 -4.69 17.17
CA THR A 67 0.92 -5.66 17.49
C THR A 67 0.38 -6.90 18.23
N ASP A 68 -0.82 -6.79 18.78
CA ASP A 68 -1.59 -7.85 19.43
C ASP A 68 -2.59 -8.54 18.48
N GLY A 69 -2.62 -8.16 17.20
CA GLY A 69 -3.55 -8.72 16.21
C GLY A 69 -4.91 -8.04 16.15
N THR A 70 -5.16 -6.99 16.95
CA THR A 70 -6.41 -6.23 16.88
C THR A 70 -6.53 -5.42 15.59
N LEU A 71 -7.75 -5.21 15.08
CA LEU A 71 -7.98 -4.31 13.95
C LEU A 71 -8.27 -2.90 14.47
N LEU A 72 -7.38 -1.95 14.17
CA LEU A 72 -7.42 -0.61 14.75
C LEU A 72 -8.22 0.39 13.91
N ARG A 73 -8.18 0.28 12.57
CA ARG A 73 -8.89 1.20 11.66
C ARG A 73 -8.99 0.63 10.23
N GLN A 74 -10.12 0.92 9.58
CA GLN A 74 -10.29 0.88 8.12
C GLN A 74 -10.62 2.30 7.67
N ALA A 75 -9.80 2.89 6.79
CA ALA A 75 -10.05 4.19 6.16
C ALA A 75 -9.96 4.00 4.64
#